data_AF-A0A2Z4Y4D4-F1
#
_entry.id   AF-A0A2Z4Y4D4-F1
#
_cell.length_a   1.000
_cell.length_b   1.000
_cell.length_c   1.000
_cell.angle_alpha   90.00
_cell.angle_beta   90.00
_cell.angle_gamma   90.00
#
_symmetry.space_group_name_H-M   'P 1'
#
loop_
_entity.id
_entity.type
_entity.pdbx_description
1 polymer ?
#
loop_
_entity_poly.entity_id
_entity_poly.type
_entity_poly.pdbx_seq_one_letter_code
_entity_poly.pdbx_strand_id
1 'polypeptide(L)'
;MIGWAKPVPVNELHFRRPIWTVWVALSGPLSNFFLAILFAGVLKLAVHANLLSSLPESFLSILVTLVQTFIVLNVVLGMFNLLPIPPLDGSHIVYHFLIRGNERLWGLWMFLHQYGFLILWVAILVPPVRALLASAYMVPIQFLLSWVQM
;
A
#
# COMPACT_ATOMS: atom_id res chain seq x y z
N MET A 1 -7.78 -5.82 23.38
CA MET A 1 -8.12 -4.43 23.04
C MET A 1 -7.63 -4.18 21.64
N ILE A 2 -8.53 -3.98 20.67
CA ILE A 2 -8.13 -3.60 19.33
C ILE A 2 -7.69 -2.13 19.43
N GLY A 3 -6.37 -1.90 19.41
CA GLY A 3 -5.76 -0.57 19.44
C GLY A 3 -5.96 0.14 18.10
N TRP A 4 -7.21 0.38 17.73
CA TRP A 4 -7.53 1.13 16.53
C TRP A 4 -7.21 2.60 16.81
N ALA A 5 -6.15 3.11 16.18
CA ALA A 5 -5.85 4.53 16.24
C ALA A 5 -7.03 5.33 15.68
N LYS A 6 -7.47 6.36 16.41
CA LYS A 6 -8.49 7.29 15.90
C LYS A 6 -7.94 7.91 14.61
N PRO A 7 -8.63 7.76 13.45
CA PRO A 7 -8.15 8.35 12.21
C PRO A 7 -8.04 9.86 12.39
N VAL A 8 -6.92 10.43 11.96
CA VAL A 8 -6.71 11.88 12.00
C VAL A 8 -7.59 12.49 10.91
N PRO A 9 -8.61 13.30 11.25
CA PRO A 9 -9.50 13.86 10.25
C PRO A 9 -8.75 14.87 9.39
N VAL A 10 -8.74 14.67 8.09
CA VAL A 10 -8.19 15.62 7.12
C VAL A 10 -9.29 16.60 6.73
N ASN A 11 -9.10 17.88 7.00
CA ASN A 11 -10.07 18.91 6.62
C ASN A 11 -9.71 19.48 5.24
N GLU A 12 -10.35 18.95 4.20
CA GLU A 12 -10.12 19.34 2.81
C GLU A 12 -10.45 20.82 2.52
N LEU A 13 -11.29 21.47 3.33
CA LEU A 13 -11.68 22.87 3.15
C LEU A 13 -10.51 23.85 3.37
N HIS A 14 -9.45 23.41 4.04
CA HIS A 14 -8.24 24.22 4.27
C HIS A 14 -7.20 24.07 3.16
N PHE A 15 -7.45 23.22 2.16
CA PHE A 15 -6.50 23.05 1.07
C PHE A 15 -6.55 24.24 0.10
N ARG A 16 -5.37 24.86 -0.10
CA ARG A 16 -5.19 25.96 -1.06
C ARG A 16 -5.53 25.57 -2.50
N ARG A 17 -5.42 24.27 -2.82
CA ARG A 17 -5.71 23.68 -4.13
C ARG A 17 -6.35 22.29 -3.95
N PRO A 18 -7.38 21.96 -4.71
CA PRO A 18 -8.05 20.67 -4.55
C PRO A 18 -7.19 19.44 -4.93
N ILE A 19 -6.03 19.64 -5.58
CA ILE A 19 -5.06 18.57 -5.86
C ILE A 19 -4.32 18.10 -4.60
N TRP A 20 -4.30 18.90 -3.51
CA TRP A 20 -3.65 18.50 -2.27
C TRP A 20 -4.29 17.25 -1.65
N THR A 21 -5.58 17.00 -1.90
CA THR A 21 -6.24 15.76 -1.49
C THR A 21 -5.59 14.52 -2.10
N VAL A 22 -5.13 14.60 -3.36
CA VAL A 22 -4.41 13.52 -4.04
C VAL A 22 -3.03 13.31 -3.41
N TRP A 23 -2.32 14.38 -3.08
CA TRP A 23 -1.01 14.28 -2.42
C TRP A 23 -1.10 13.66 -1.03
N VAL A 24 -2.13 14.03 -0.25
CA VAL A 24 -2.39 13.43 1.06
C VAL A 24 -2.73 11.94 0.90
N ALA A 25 -3.61 11.59 -0.04
CA ALA A 25 -3.93 10.19 -0.33
C ALA A 25 -2.70 9.38 -0.76
N LEU A 26 -1.82 9.96 -1.59
CA LEU A 26 -0.60 9.29 -2.04
C LEU A 26 0.46 9.14 -0.93
N SER A 27 0.42 9.96 0.13
CA SER A 27 1.42 9.91 1.19
C SER A 27 1.49 8.55 1.90
N GLY A 28 0.34 7.90 2.10
CA GLY A 28 0.24 6.54 2.65
C GLY A 28 0.96 5.52 1.78
N PRO A 29 0.50 5.27 0.54
CA PRO A 29 1.17 4.37 -0.40
C PRO A 29 2.65 4.66 -0.59
N LEU A 30 3.04 5.92 -0.77
CA LEU A 30 4.45 6.29 -0.99
C LEU A 30 5.32 5.99 0.22
N SER A 31 4.83 6.22 1.44
CA SER A 31 5.57 5.87 2.66
C SER A 31 5.79 4.35 2.79
N ASN A 32 4.78 3.56 2.45
CA ASN A 32 4.88 2.10 2.43
C ASN A 32 5.92 1.62 1.40
N PHE A 33 5.87 2.11 0.15
CA PHE A 33 6.88 1.74 -0.85
C PHE A 33 8.28 2.21 -0.46
N PHE A 34 8.40 3.41 0.11
CA PHE A 34 9.66 3.93 0.62
C PHE A 34 10.26 3.00 1.70
N LEU A 35 9.44 2.57 2.67
CA LEU A 35 9.88 1.65 3.72
C LEU A 35 10.30 0.28 3.14
N ALA A 36 9.55 -0.25 2.18
CA ALA A 36 9.90 -1.49 1.50
C ALA A 36 11.27 -1.39 0.79
N ILE A 37 11.51 -0.32 0.04
CA ILE A 37 12.77 -0.08 -0.67
C ILE A 37 13.92 0.15 0.32
N LEU A 38 13.69 0.95 1.37
CA LEU A 38 14.68 1.25 2.39
C LEU A 38 15.16 -0.04 3.08
N PHE A 39 14.25 -0.88 3.55
CA PHE A 39 14.62 -2.12 4.23
C PHE A 39 15.21 -3.17 3.29
N ALA A 40 14.77 -3.22 2.03
CA ALA A 40 15.43 -4.04 1.01
C ALA A 40 16.88 -3.59 0.80
N GLY A 41 17.13 -2.28 0.67
CA GLY A 41 18.46 -1.72 0.52
C GLY A 41 19.36 -1.98 1.74
N VAL A 42 18.82 -1.78 2.96
CA VAL A 42 19.54 -2.08 4.21
C VAL A 42 19.92 -3.55 4.29
N LEU A 43 18.99 -4.46 4.00
CA LEU A 43 19.26 -5.91 4.03
C LEU A 43 20.33 -6.29 3.00
N LYS A 44 20.23 -5.77 1.77
CA LYS A 44 21.23 -5.98 0.71
C LYS A 44 22.63 -5.52 1.14
N LEU A 45 22.74 -4.30 1.68
CA LEU A 45 24.01 -3.76 2.16
C LEU A 45 24.58 -4.59 3.32
N ALA A 46 23.74 -5.02 4.25
CA ALA A 46 24.16 -5.84 5.39
C ALA A 46 24.71 -7.22 4.96
N VAL A 47 24.08 -7.84 3.95
CA VAL A 47 24.57 -9.09 3.33
C VAL A 47 25.89 -8.84 2.60
N HIS A 48 25.96 -7.83 1.73
CA HIS A 48 27.14 -7.55 0.91
C HIS A 48 28.38 -7.16 1.74
N ALA A 49 28.19 -6.38 2.81
CA ALA A 49 29.26 -5.96 3.71
C ALA A 49 29.63 -7.04 4.75
N ASN A 50 29.07 -8.26 4.66
CA ASN A 50 29.28 -9.37 5.61
C ASN A 50 29.00 -9.01 7.08
N LEU A 51 28.15 -8.00 7.33
CA LEU A 51 27.84 -7.51 8.68
C LEU A 51 27.06 -8.52 9.52
N LEU A 52 26.46 -9.52 8.87
CA LEU A 52 25.63 -10.55 9.49
C LEU A 52 26.41 -11.84 9.77
N SER A 53 27.66 -11.95 9.32
CA SER A 53 28.45 -13.20 9.36
C SER A 53 28.80 -13.69 10.77
N SER A 54 28.80 -12.80 11.76
CA SER A 54 29.09 -13.14 13.17
C SER A 54 27.87 -13.60 13.97
N LEU A 55 26.67 -13.55 13.36
CA LEU A 55 25.44 -13.94 14.02
C LEU A 55 25.22 -15.47 13.96
N PRO A 56 24.63 -16.08 15.00
CA PRO A 56 24.19 -17.46 14.94
C PRO A 56 23.21 -17.68 13.77
N GLU A 57 23.36 -18.79 13.03
CA GLU A 57 22.53 -19.08 11.85
C GLU A 57 21.04 -19.06 12.15
N SER A 58 20.63 -19.58 13.32
CA SER A 58 19.23 -19.57 13.77
C SER A 58 18.70 -18.14 13.92
N PHE A 59 19.48 -17.24 14.51
CA PHE A 59 19.10 -15.84 14.67
C PHE A 59 19.06 -15.09 13.33
N LEU A 60 20.04 -15.34 12.46
CA LEU A 60 20.10 -14.76 11.12
C LEU A 60 18.88 -15.14 10.29
N SER A 61 18.47 -16.41 10.30
CA SER A 61 17.30 -16.89 9.55
C SER A 61 16.00 -16.17 9.96
N ILE A 62 15.80 -15.97 11.27
CA ILE A 62 14.65 -15.26 11.82
C ILE A 62 14.70 -13.79 11.42
N LEU A 63 15.86 -13.13 11.56
CA LEU A 63 16.03 -11.73 11.23
C LEU A 63 15.75 -11.46 9.74
N VAL A 64 16.30 -12.28 8.84
CA VAL A 64 16.08 -12.16 7.39
C VAL A 64 14.59 -12.36 7.07
N THR A 65 13.95 -13.38 7.65
CA THR A 65 12.52 -13.65 7.44
C THR A 65 11.64 -12.50 7.91
N LEU A 66 11.96 -11.91 9.06
CA LEU A 66 11.23 -10.75 9.59
C LEU A 66 11.36 -9.54 8.67
N VAL A 67 12.57 -9.23 8.19
CA VAL A 67 12.79 -8.10 7.28
C VAL A 67 12.11 -8.34 5.93
N GLN A 68 12.21 -9.54 5.36
CA GLN A 68 11.51 -9.90 4.13
C GLN A 68 9.99 -9.79 4.29
N THR A 69 9.44 -10.26 5.42
CA THR A 69 8.02 -10.13 5.73
C THR A 69 7.62 -8.66 5.85
N PHE A 70 8.44 -7.82 6.49
CA PHE A 70 8.22 -6.39 6.59
C PHE A 70 8.18 -5.71 5.21
N ILE A 71 9.11 -6.05 4.32
CA ILE A 71 9.15 -5.55 2.93
C ILE A 71 7.85 -5.95 2.21
N VAL A 72 7.48 -7.23 2.27
CA VAL A 72 6.25 -7.75 1.64
C VAL A 72 5.01 -7.03 2.16
N LEU A 73 4.87 -6.89 3.49
CA LEU A 73 3.72 -6.22 4.09
C LEU A 73 3.61 -4.76 3.65
N ASN A 74 4.72 -4.03 3.59
CA ASN A 74 4.71 -2.65 3.13
C ASN A 74 4.33 -2.55 1.64
N VAL A 75 4.84 -3.42 0.77
CA VAL A 75 4.42 -3.45 -0.64
C VAL A 75 2.93 -3.75 -0.77
N VAL A 76 2.44 -4.75 -0.05
CA VAL A 76 1.02 -5.13 -0.05
C VAL A 76 0.14 -3.98 0.44
N LEU A 77 0.51 -3.34 1.57
CA LEU A 77 -0.24 -2.20 2.12
C LEU A 77 -0.22 -1.00 1.17
N GLY A 78 0.93 -0.69 0.57
CA GLY A 78 1.06 0.39 -0.40
C GLY A 78 0.18 0.16 -1.63
N MET A 79 0.24 -1.04 -2.21
CA MET A 79 -0.60 -1.42 -3.35
C MET A 79 -2.10 -1.48 -3.00
N PHE A 80 -2.45 -1.98 -1.81
CA PHE A 80 -3.82 -2.04 -1.33
C PHE A 80 -4.43 -0.65 -1.20
N ASN A 81 -3.70 0.30 -0.61
CA ASN A 81 -4.16 1.68 -0.48
C ASN A 81 -4.31 2.39 -1.84
N LEU A 82 -3.69 1.91 -2.92
CA LEU A 82 -3.88 2.45 -4.27
C LEU A 82 -5.14 1.94 -4.99
N LEU A 83 -5.87 0.97 -4.42
CA LEU A 83 -7.09 0.48 -5.04
C LEU A 83 -8.15 1.59 -5.13
N PRO A 84 -8.84 1.73 -6.28
CA PRO A 84 -9.80 2.81 -6.53
C PRO A 84 -11.17 2.54 -5.90
N ILE A 85 -11.21 2.12 -4.63
CA ILE A 85 -12.45 1.74 -3.93
C ILE A 85 -12.48 2.45 -2.57
N PRO A 86 -13.47 3.32 -2.28
CA PRO A 86 -13.63 3.88 -0.94
C PRO A 86 -13.75 2.74 0.09
N PRO A 87 -13.11 2.80 1.27
CA PRO A 87 -12.48 3.97 1.91
C PRO A 87 -10.97 4.11 1.64
N LEU A 88 -10.41 3.42 0.63
CA LEU A 88 -8.97 3.40 0.39
C LEU A 88 -8.47 4.70 -0.26
N ASP A 89 -7.20 5.03 -0.04
CA ASP A 89 -6.60 6.29 -0.48
C ASP A 89 -6.70 6.51 -2.01
N GLY A 90 -6.56 5.44 -2.80
CA GLY A 90 -6.67 5.46 -4.26
C GLY A 90 -8.02 5.97 -4.77
N SER A 91 -9.08 5.87 -3.96
CA SER A 91 -10.39 6.42 -4.30
C SER A 91 -10.38 7.95 -4.38
N HIS A 92 -9.59 8.65 -3.56
CA HIS A 92 -9.44 10.12 -3.63
C HIS A 92 -8.76 10.57 -4.93
N ILE A 93 -7.86 9.75 -5.48
CA ILE A 93 -7.22 9.98 -6.78
C ILE A 93 -8.28 9.92 -7.88
N VAL A 94 -9.07 8.84 -7.91
CA VAL A 94 -10.16 8.67 -8.86
C VAL A 94 -11.20 9.78 -8.74
N TYR A 95 -11.57 10.15 -7.52
CA TYR A 95 -12.48 11.24 -7.26
C TYR A 95 -12.00 12.55 -7.92
N HIS A 96 -10.75 12.93 -7.66
CA HIS A 96 -10.21 14.20 -8.14
C HIS A 96 -10.14 14.28 -9.66
N PHE A 97 -9.77 13.19 -10.34
CA PHE A 97 -9.54 13.20 -11.78
C PHE A 97 -10.77 12.82 -12.63
N LEU A 98 -11.62 11.92 -12.16
CA LEU A 98 -12.72 11.37 -12.97
C LEU A 98 -14.10 11.89 -12.54
N ILE A 99 -14.32 12.05 -11.23
CA ILE A 99 -15.64 12.37 -10.68
C ILE A 99 -15.83 13.87 -10.53
N ARG A 100 -14.79 14.57 -10.08
CA ARG A 100 -14.83 16.01 -9.81
C ARG A 100 -15.06 16.78 -11.11
N GLY A 101 -16.26 17.33 -11.26
CA GLY A 101 -16.69 18.06 -12.46
C GLY A 101 -17.49 17.22 -13.47
N ASN A 102 -17.77 15.95 -13.19
CA ASN A 102 -18.58 15.09 -14.04
C ASN A 102 -19.86 14.65 -13.31
N GLU A 103 -20.93 15.42 -13.48
CA GLU A 103 -22.22 15.19 -12.80
C GLU A 103 -22.83 13.81 -13.11
N ARG A 104 -22.55 13.25 -14.30
CA ARG A 104 -23.06 11.93 -14.71
C ARG A 104 -22.52 10.80 -13.84
N LEU A 105 -21.32 10.95 -13.30
CA LEU A 105 -20.67 9.95 -12.46
C LEU A 105 -20.96 10.15 -10.97
N TRP A 106 -21.65 11.23 -10.60
CA TRP A 106 -21.88 11.57 -9.20
C TRP A 106 -22.74 10.53 -8.46
N GLY A 107 -23.81 10.04 -9.11
CA GLY A 107 -24.66 9.00 -8.53
C GLY A 107 -23.90 7.69 -8.30
N LEU A 108 -23.05 7.29 -9.25
CA LEU A 108 -22.17 6.13 -9.11
C LEU A 108 -21.18 6.33 -7.96
N TRP A 109 -20.58 7.52 -7.85
CA TRP A 109 -19.64 7.83 -6.79
C TRP A 109 -20.29 7.76 -5.39
N MET A 110 -21.50 8.30 -5.22
CA MET A 110 -22.23 8.19 -3.97
C MET A 110 -22.53 6.73 -3.59
N PHE A 111 -22.92 5.90 -4.55
CA PHE A 111 -23.10 4.46 -4.35
C PHE A 111 -21.79 3.78 -3.92
N LEU A 112 -20.69 4.04 -4.63
CA LEU A 112 -19.37 3.51 -4.29
C LEU A 112 -18.91 3.97 -2.91
N HIS A 113 -19.24 5.20 -2.49
CA HIS A 113 -18.85 5.70 -1.18
C HIS A 113 -19.68 5.07 -0.05
N GLN A 114 -21.00 4.93 -0.25
CA GLN A 114 -21.91 4.33 0.73
C GLN A 114 -21.64 2.83 0.92
N TYR A 115 -21.44 2.09 -0.16
CA TYR A 115 -21.24 0.64 -0.13
C TYR A 115 -19.77 0.22 -0.27
N GLY A 116 -18.83 1.18 -0.28
CA GLY A 116 -17.43 0.94 -0.62
C GLY A 116 -16.76 -0.15 0.21
N PHE A 117 -17.00 -0.16 1.53
CA PHE A 117 -16.48 -1.20 2.41
C PHE A 117 -17.01 -2.61 2.02
N LEU A 118 -18.30 -2.72 1.72
CA LEU A 118 -18.92 -3.98 1.28
C LEU A 118 -18.38 -4.41 -0.09
N ILE A 119 -18.27 -3.46 -1.02
CA ILE A 119 -17.74 -3.69 -2.37
C ILE A 119 -16.30 -4.19 -2.30
N LEU A 120 -15.46 -3.56 -1.48
CA LEU A 120 -14.09 -3.98 -1.23
C LEU A 120 -14.04 -5.40 -0.68
N TRP A 121 -14.86 -5.71 0.32
CA TRP A 121 -14.95 -7.04 0.92
C TRP A 121 -15.33 -8.11 -0.11
N VAL A 122 -16.37 -7.86 -0.89
CA VAL A 122 -16.82 -8.78 -1.94
C VAL A 122 -15.75 -8.92 -3.02
N ALA A 123 -15.15 -7.82 -3.47
CA ALA A 123 -14.11 -7.82 -4.50
C ALA A 123 -12.92 -8.69 -4.09
N ILE A 124 -12.48 -8.62 -2.84
CA ILE A 124 -11.37 -9.46 -2.33
C ILE A 124 -11.73 -10.94 -2.29
N LEU A 125 -13.02 -11.31 -2.21
CA LEU A 125 -13.44 -12.72 -2.19
C LEU A 125 -13.59 -13.31 -3.61
N VAL A 126 -13.74 -12.47 -4.63
CA VAL A 126 -13.92 -12.91 -6.03
C VAL A 126 -12.61 -13.48 -6.59
N PRO A 127 -12.56 -14.76 -7.05
CA PRO A 127 -11.29 -15.40 -7.45
C PRO A 127 -10.55 -14.71 -8.60
N PRO A 128 -11.21 -14.24 -9.69
CA PRO A 128 -10.53 -13.45 -10.72
C PRO A 128 -9.86 -12.18 -10.18
N VAL A 129 -10.54 -11.46 -9.28
CA VAL A 129 -9.99 -10.25 -8.67
C VAL A 129 -8.79 -10.59 -7.80
N ARG A 130 -8.88 -11.66 -7.00
CA ARG A 130 -7.73 -12.16 -6.21
C ARG A 130 -6.54 -12.52 -7.07
N ALA A 131 -6.76 -13.20 -8.20
CA ALA A 131 -5.68 -13.57 -9.12
C ALA A 131 -5.01 -12.32 -9.71
N LEU A 132 -5.80 -11.33 -10.10
CA LEU A 132 -5.30 -10.05 -10.59
C LEU A 132 -4.49 -9.32 -9.51
N LEU A 133 -5.03 -9.16 -8.30
CA LEU A 133 -4.34 -8.53 -7.18
C LEU A 133 -3.05 -9.27 -6.81
N ALA A 134 -3.09 -10.60 -6.75
CA ALA A 134 -1.91 -11.42 -6.50
C ALA A 134 -0.83 -11.15 -7.56
N SER A 135 -1.19 -11.16 -8.85
CA SER A 135 -0.22 -10.85 -9.91
C SER A 135 0.37 -9.44 -9.78
N ALA A 136 -0.46 -8.45 -9.47
CA ALA A 136 -0.04 -7.07 -9.28
C ALA A 136 0.89 -6.89 -8.07
N TYR A 137 0.66 -7.64 -6.97
CA TYR A 137 1.50 -7.58 -5.78
C TYR A 137 2.80 -8.37 -5.95
N MET A 138 2.76 -9.51 -6.63
CA MET A 138 3.91 -10.40 -6.77
C MET A 138 5.03 -9.79 -7.59
N VAL A 139 4.73 -8.98 -8.61
CA VAL A 139 5.74 -8.32 -9.46
C VAL A 139 6.72 -7.45 -8.64
N PRO A 140 6.27 -6.41 -7.90
CA PRO A 140 7.18 -5.58 -7.11
C PRO A 140 7.84 -6.35 -5.96
N ILE A 141 7.14 -7.33 -5.35
CA ILE A 141 7.70 -8.16 -4.28
C ILE A 141 8.87 -8.98 -4.82
N GLN A 142 8.66 -9.72 -5.91
CA GLN A 142 9.70 -10.57 -6.51
C GLN A 142 10.87 -9.72 -7.02
N PHE A 143 10.58 -8.55 -7.59
CA PHE A 143 11.62 -7.60 -7.98
C PHE A 143 12.49 -7.21 -6.78
N LEU A 144 11.90 -6.75 -5.67
CA LEU A 144 12.67 -6.34 -4.49
C LEU A 144 13.41 -7.51 -3.84
N LEU A 145 12.79 -8.68 -3.72
CA LEU A 145 13.43 -9.85 -3.10
C LEU A 145 14.58 -10.39 -3.97
N SER A 146 14.41 -10.44 -5.29
CA SER A 146 15.49 -10.85 -6.20
C SER A 146 16.64 -9.83 -6.18
N TRP A 147 16.33 -8.54 -6.11
CA TRP A 147 17.35 -7.49 -5.97
C TRP A 147 18.16 -7.58 -4.67
N VAL A 148 17.54 -8.02 -3.57
CA VAL A 148 18.26 -8.27 -2.30
C VAL A 148 19.22 -9.45 -2.40
N GLN A 149 18.89 -10.46 -3.21
CA GLN A 149 19.68 -11.68 -3.38
C GLN A 149 20.84 -11.55 -4.39
N MET A 150 20.83 -10.50 -5.22
CA MET A 150 21.91 -10.15 -6.16
C MET A 150 23.00 -9.28 -5.51
#